data_AF-A0A6C0FH09-F1
#
_entry.id   AF-A0A6C0FH09-F1
#
_cell.length_a   1.000
_cell.length_b   1.000
_cell.length_c   1.000
_cell.angle_alpha   90.00
_cell.angle_beta   90.00
_cell.angle_gamma   90.00
#
_symmetry.space_group_name_H-M   'P 1'
#
loop_
_entity.id
_entity.type
_entity.pdbx_description
1 polymer ?
#
loop_
_entity_poly.entity_id
_entity_poly.type
_entity_poly.pdbx_seq_one_letter_code
_entity_poly.pdbx_strand_id
1 'polypeptide(L)' 'MSHSSPATMPGATPVIDEQARLRCPRCTSPSIAVTSTDTDPNVSWTNHTVTCESCRATSQLAVVSTFGQVVIRWLND' A
#
# COMPACT_ATOMS: atom_id res chain seq x y z
N MET A 1 -9.93 31.29 -9.75
CA MET A 1 -9.12 30.64 -8.71
C MET A 1 -9.36 29.15 -8.85
N SER A 2 -8.41 28.40 -9.43
CA SER A 2 -8.53 26.96 -9.57
C SER A 2 -8.28 26.33 -8.20
N HIS A 3 -9.33 25.87 -7.53
CA HIS A 3 -9.17 24.97 -6.40
C HIS A 3 -8.80 23.61 -6.96
N SER A 4 -7.51 23.27 -6.90
CA SER A 4 -7.07 21.89 -7.01
C SER A 4 -7.85 21.11 -5.95
N SER A 5 -8.75 20.22 -6.38
CA SER A 5 -9.38 19.26 -5.47
C SER A 5 -8.30 18.62 -4.62
N PRO A 6 -8.50 18.45 -3.29
CA PRO A 6 -7.55 17.68 -2.49
C PRO A 6 -7.37 16.35 -3.21
N ALA A 7 -6.12 16.01 -3.55
CA ALA A 7 -5.84 14.75 -4.21
C ALA A 7 -6.37 13.64 -3.29
N THR A 8 -7.52 13.07 -3.63
CA THR A 8 -7.99 11.83 -3.01
C THR A 8 -6.87 10.84 -3.26
N MET A 9 -6.11 10.49 -2.22
CA MET A 9 -4.97 9.59 -2.37
C MET A 9 -5.45 8.36 -3.15
N PRO A 10 -4.92 8.11 -4.37
CA PRO A 10 -5.36 6.96 -5.14
C PRO A 10 -5.02 5.71 -4.34
N GLY A 11 -6.05 4.91 -4.07
CA GLY A 11 -5.82 3.60 -3.48
C GLY A 11 -6.90 2.99 -2.62
N ALA A 12 -6.95 1.66 -2.65
CA ALA A 12 -7.83 0.86 -1.80
C ALA A 12 -7.22 0.66 -0.40
N THR A 13 -8.08 0.71 0.63
CA THR A 13 -7.68 0.28 1.99
C THR A 13 -7.38 -1.22 1.95
N PRO A 14 -6.22 -1.67 2.43
CA PRO A 14 -5.88 -3.07 2.46
C PRO A 14 -6.78 -3.84 3.43
N VAL A 15 -7.06 -5.10 3.10
CA VAL A 15 -7.60 -6.05 4.07
C VAL A 15 -6.43 -6.66 4.82
N ILE A 16 -6.48 -6.57 6.15
CA ILE A 16 -5.53 -7.17 7.08
C ILE A 16 -6.31 -8.23 7.86
N ASP A 17 -5.76 -9.43 8.00
CA ASP A 17 -6.42 -10.49 8.77
C ASP A 17 -6.17 -10.37 10.28
N GLU A 18 -6.82 -11.24 11.05
CA GLU A 18 -6.69 -11.35 12.51
C GLU A 18 -5.24 -11.62 12.98
N GLN A 19 -4.36 -12.07 12.09
CA GLN A 19 -2.93 -12.28 12.35
C GLN A 19 -2.06 -11.10 11.86
N ALA A 20 -2.67 -9.95 11.57
CA ALA A 20 -2.01 -8.76 11.04
C ALA A 20 -1.31 -8.97 9.67
N ARG A 21 -1.79 -9.93 8.84
CA ARG A 21 -1.23 -10.19 7.51
C ARG A 21 -2.01 -9.49 6.42
N LEU A 22 -1.28 -8.85 5.51
CA LEU A 22 -1.81 -8.20 4.32
C LEU A 22 -2.39 -9.22 3.34
N ARG A 23 -3.60 -8.96 2.82
CA ARG A 23 -4.24 -9.81 1.80
C ARG A 23 -4.08 -9.25 0.40
N CYS A 24 -3.82 -10.15 -0.55
CA CYS A 24 -3.70 -9.77 -1.95
C CYS A 24 -5.03 -9.19 -2.43
N PRO A 25 -5.05 -8.00 -3.04
CA PRO A 25 -6.29 -7.36 -3.49
C PRO A 25 -7.00 -8.17 -4.58
N ARG A 26 -6.26 -8.99 -5.34
CA ARG A 26 -6.81 -9.77 -6.47
C ARG A 26 -7.32 -11.16 -6.10
N CYS A 27 -6.64 -11.87 -5.20
CA CYS A 27 -6.97 -13.27 -4.89
C CYS A 27 -7.15 -13.57 -3.40
N THR A 28 -7.06 -12.56 -2.52
CA THR A 28 -7.21 -12.66 -1.05
C THR A 28 -6.19 -13.56 -0.33
N SER A 29 -5.23 -14.13 -1.06
CA SER A 29 -4.14 -14.91 -0.48
C SER A 29 -3.30 -14.05 0.48
N PRO A 30 -2.87 -14.60 1.63
CA PRO A 30 -1.94 -13.92 2.54
C PRO A 30 -0.47 -14.06 2.12
N SER A 31 -0.17 -14.83 1.06
CA SER A 31 1.20 -15.04 0.57
C SER A 31 1.65 -13.84 -0.25
N ILE A 32 2.18 -12.82 0.43
CA ILE A 32 2.70 -11.60 -0.18
C ILE A 32 4.18 -11.44 0.19
N ALA A 33 5.01 -11.23 -0.83
CA ALA A 33 6.42 -10.89 -0.67
C ALA A 33 6.64 -9.41 -1.02
N VAL A 34 7.39 -8.69 -0.18
CA VAL A 34 7.93 -7.37 -0.53
C VAL A 34 9.14 -7.59 -1.44
N THR A 35 9.09 -7.04 -2.65
CA THR A 35 10.15 -7.21 -3.66
C THR A 35 11.00 -5.97 -3.85
N SER A 36 10.45 -4.78 -3.54
CA SER A 36 11.20 -3.53 -3.53
C SER A 36 10.64 -2.57 -2.50
N THR A 37 11.48 -1.70 -1.97
CA THR A 37 11.12 -0.61 -1.05
C THR A 37 11.74 0.67 -1.58
N ASP A 38 10.91 1.71 -1.70
CA ASP A 38 11.28 3.04 -2.16
C ASP A 38 10.94 4.05 -1.07
N THR A 39 11.97 4.75 -0.58
CA THR A 39 11.87 5.75 0.49
C THR A 39 12.44 7.05 -0.02
N ASP A 40 11.59 8.05 -0.20
CA ASP A 40 12.03 9.41 -0.49
C ASP A 40 12.23 10.16 0.84
N PRO A 41 13.45 10.66 1.14
CA PRO A 41 13.74 11.33 2.41
C PRO A 41 12.96 12.65 2.59
N ASN A 42 12.35 13.19 1.53
CA ASN A 42 11.58 14.43 1.57
C ASN A 42 10.09 14.21 1.88
N VAL A 43 9.61 12.96 1.91
CA VAL A 43 8.22 12.64 2.20
C VAL A 43 8.12 11.69 3.40
N SER A 44 6.99 11.74 4.11
CA SER A 44 6.77 10.96 5.33
C SER A 44 6.18 9.56 5.07
N TRP A 45 6.38 9.01 3.88
CA TRP A 45 5.86 7.69 3.50
C TRP A 45 6.89 6.85 2.76
N THR A 46 6.70 5.54 2.85
CA THR A 46 7.52 4.54 2.16
C THR A 46 6.63 3.74 1.21
N ASN A 47 7.04 3.65 -0.05
CA ASN A 47 6.36 2.83 -1.04
C ASN A 47 7.00 1.44 -1.10
N HIS A 48 6.18 0.41 -1.22
CA HIS A 48 6.61 -0.97 -1.32
C HIS A 48 6.03 -1.56 -2.60
N THR A 49 6.87 -2.17 -3.42
CA THR A 49 6.40 -3.08 -4.46
C THR A 49 6.23 -4.44 -3.82
N VAL A 50 5.03 -5.00 -3.94
CA VAL A 50 4.70 -6.30 -3.36
C VAL A 50 4.15 -7.22 -4.43
N THR A 51 4.54 -8.49 -4.35
CA THR A 51 4.12 -9.54 -5.26
C THR A 51 3.37 -10.61 -4.49
N CYS A 52 2.16 -10.94 -4.93
CA CYS A 52 1.44 -12.07 -4.39
C CYS A 52 2.03 -13.36 -4.97
N GLU A 53 2.45 -14.28 -4.13
CA GLU A 53 3.06 -15.53 -4.58
C GLU A 53 2.04 -16.50 -5.17
N SER A 54 0.76 -16.38 -4.79
CA SER A 54 -0.32 -17.25 -5.27
C SER A 54 -0.81 -16.89 -6.67
N CYS A 55 -1.04 -15.61 -6.97
CA CYS A 55 -1.54 -15.18 -8.28
C CYS A 55 -0.51 -14.41 -9.12
N ARG A 56 0.71 -14.21 -8.61
CA ARG A 56 1.82 -13.47 -9.24
C ARG A 56 1.52 -12.00 -9.56
N ALA A 57 0.38 -11.47 -9.11
CA ALA A 57 0.06 -10.06 -9.24
C ALA A 57 1.06 -9.22 -8.46
N THR A 58 1.52 -8.13 -9.10
CA THR A 58 2.38 -7.13 -8.48
C THR A 58 1.57 -5.86 -8.29
N SER A 59 1.63 -5.31 -7.08
CA SER A 59 0.94 -4.09 -6.68
C SER A 59 1.90 -3.18 -5.90
N GLN A 60 1.56 -1.90 -5.83
CA GLN A 60 2.27 -0.95 -4.99
C GLN A 60 1.49 -0.67 -3.72
N LEU A 61 2.21 -0.55 -2.60
CA LEU A 61 1.66 -0.31 -1.28
C LEU A 61 2.39 0.89 -0.65
N ALA A 62 1.65 1.95 -0.31
CA ALA A 62 2.18 3.04 0.50
C ALA A 62 1.98 2.74 1.99
N VAL A 63 3.03 2.97 2.78
CA VAL A 63 2.99 2.97 4.24
C VAL A 63 3.36 4.37 4.72
N VAL A 64 2.39 5.07 5.30
CA VAL A 64 2.54 6.43 5.82
C VAL A 64 2.55 6.36 7.33
N SER A 65 3.58 6.91 7.98
CA SER A 65 3.65 6.98 9.44
C SER A 65 3.73 8.44 9.86
N THR A 66 2.63 9.01 10.33
CA THR A 66 2.55 10.42 10.76
C THR A 66 1.69 10.57 12.01
N PHE A 67 2.04 11.50 12.90
CA PHE A 67 1.25 11.84 14.10
C PHE A 67 0.83 10.64 14.99
N GLY A 68 1.66 9.59 15.06
CA GLY A 68 1.36 8.37 15.83
C GLY A 68 0.38 7.41 15.15
N GLN A 69 0.04 7.65 13.89
CA GLN A 69 -0.83 6.79 13.07
C GLN A 69 -0.03 6.16 11.93
N VAL A 70 -0.33 4.89 11.64
CA VAL A 70 0.18 4.19 10.46
C VAL A 70 -0.99 3.97 9.50
N VAL A 71 -0.87 4.51 8.29
CA VAL A 71 -1.84 4.34 7.22
C VAL A 71 -1.20 3.51 6.11
N ILE A 72 -1.89 2.45 5.68
CA ILE A 72 -1.44 1.58 4.60
C ILE A 72 -2.45 1.69 3.45
N ARG A 73 -1.98 1.83 2.21
CA ARG A 73 -2.83 1.98 1.02
C ARG A 73 -2.27 1.24 -0.20
N TRP A 74 -3.13 0.56 -0.95
CA TRP A 74 -2.79 0.02 -2.27
C TRP A 74 -2.79 1.12 -3.32
N LEU A 75 -1.68 1.42 -3.98
CA LEU A 75 -1.60 2.53 -4.95
C LEU A 75 -2.05 2.16 -6.37
N ASN A 76 -1.90 0.89 -6.76
CA ASN A 76 -2.31 0.35 -8.07
C ASN A 76 -2.95 -1.02 -7.85
N ASP A 77 -4.20 -1.21 -8.27
CA ASP A 77 -4.90 -2.52 -8.28
C ASP A 77 -5.22 -3.03 -9.70
#